data_AF-A0AA42QAB9-F1
#
_entry.id   AF-A0AA42QAB9-F1
#
_cell.length_a   1.000
_cell.length_b   1.000
_cell.length_c   1.000
_cell.angle_alpha   90.00
_cell.angle_beta   90.00
_cell.angle_gamma   90.00
#
_symmetry.space_group_name_H-M   'P 1'
#
loop_
_entity.id
_entity.type
_entity.pdbx_description
1 polymer ?
#
loop_
_entity_poly.entity_id
_entity_poly.type
_entity_poly.pdbx_seq_one_letter_code
_entity_poly.pdbx_strand_id
1 'polypeptide(L)' 'MKFIACDGEWSAGATGEPQCIGQLVSITGAEIRAELSPGLTDEEAITMLDAAVGVFATVFIFLVLKKLVR' A
#
# COMPACT_ATOMS: atom_id res chain seq x y z
N MET A 1 -10.66 4.35 15.29
CA MET A 1 -9.83 5.42 14.70
C MET A 1 -10.61 6.05 13.55
N LYS A 2 -10.58 7.37 13.40
CA LYS A 2 -11.23 8.08 12.28
C LYS A 2 -10.18 8.36 11.21
N PHE A 3 -10.48 8.03 9.96
CA PHE A 3 -9.61 8.27 8.82
C PHE A 3 -10.14 9.46 8.01
N ILE A 4 -9.24 10.19 7.36
CA ILE A 4 -9.61 11.29 6.47
C ILE A 4 -9.56 10.74 5.05
N ALA A 5 -10.69 10.80 4.34
CA ALA A 5 -10.79 10.48 2.94
C ALA A 5 -11.23 11.71 2.14
N CYS A 6 -11.01 11.65 0.83
CA CYS A 6 -11.46 12.65 -0.12
C CYS A 6 -12.69 12.13 -0.85
N ASP A 7 -13.81 12.83 -0.75
CA ASP A 7 -15.00 12.58 -1.57
C ASP A 7 -14.82 13.21 -2.96
N GLY A 8 -13.82 12.70 -3.68
CA GLY A 8 -13.28 13.30 -4.91
C GLY A 8 -11.96 12.66 -5.30
N GLU A 9 -11.09 13.40 -5.98
CA GLU A 9 -9.80 12.89 -6.44
C GLU A 9 -8.65 13.40 -5.55
N TRP A 10 -7.72 12.51 -5.19
CA TRP A 10 -6.47 12.92 -4.58
C TRP A 10 -5.51 13.37 -5.68
N SER A 11 -5.09 14.63 -5.61
CA SER A 11 -4.11 15.22 -6.53
C SER A 11 -2.86 15.65 -5.77
N ALA A 12 -1.73 15.74 -6.48
CA ALA A 12 -0.51 16.30 -5.94
C ALA A 12 -0.52 17.82 -6.13
N GLY A 13 -0.43 18.56 -5.03
CA GLY A 13 -0.29 20.02 -5.03
C GLY A 13 1.02 20.48 -5.68
N ALA A 14 1.17 21.78 -5.87
CA ALA A 14 2.33 22.37 -6.56
C ALA A 14 3.68 22.04 -5.91
N THR A 15 3.68 21.69 -4.61
CA THR A 15 4.85 21.27 -3.84
C THR A 15 4.85 19.77 -3.48
N GLY A 16 3.96 18.98 -4.07
CA GLY A 16 3.89 17.52 -3.90
C GLY A 16 3.09 17.03 -2.70
N GLU A 17 2.44 17.93 -1.95
CA GLU A 17 1.51 17.55 -0.89
C GLU A 17 0.23 16.89 -1.45
N PRO A 18 -0.33 15.89 -0.75
CA PRO A 18 -1.61 15.31 -1.13
C PRO A 18 -2.73 16.33 -0.88
N GLN A 19 -3.36 16.78 -1.96
CA GLN A 19 -4.49 17.70 -1.96
C GLN A 19 -5.75 16.96 -2.39
N CYS A 20 -6.82 17.06 -1.60
CA CYS A 20 -8.12 16.56 -1.97
C CYS A 20 -8.83 17.58 -2.89
N ILE A 21 -9.15 17.19 -4.13
CA ILE A 21 -10.01 17.95 -5.04
C ILE A 21 -11.45 17.51 -4.76
N GLY A 22 -12.02 18.03 -3.66
CA GLY A 22 -13.33 17.63 -3.16
C GLY A 22 -13.53 18.04 -1.70
N GLN A 23 -14.40 17.34 -0.97
CA GLN A 23 -14.58 17.54 0.46
C GLN A 23 -13.80 16.47 1.26
N LEU A 24 -13.08 16.94 2.29
CA LEU A 24 -12.45 16.07 3.28
C LEU A 24 -13.54 15.50 4.17
N VAL A 25 -13.73 14.18 4.10
CA VAL A 25 -14.73 13.45 4.88
C VAL A 25 -14.05 12.56 5.90
N SER A 26 -14.56 12.55 7.13
CA SER A 26 -14.08 11.63 8.16
C SER A 26 -14.82 10.31 8.02
N ILE A 27 -14.13 9.28 7.54
CA ILE A 27 -14.70 7.95 7.38
C ILE A 27 -14.22 7.00 8.48
N THR A 28 -15.06 6.02 8.79
CA THR A 28 -14.72 4.96 9.73
C THR A 28 -13.94 3.86 9.00
N GLY A 29 -13.17 3.05 9.73
CA GLY A 29 -12.51 1.88 9.14
C GLY A 29 -13.49 0.84 8.57
N ALA A 30 -14.78 0.90 8.96
CA ALA A 30 -15.83 0.05 8.41
C ALA A 30 -16.27 0.54 7.02
N GLU A 31 -16.42 1.87 6.82
CA GLU A 31 -16.66 2.47 5.50
C GLU A 31 -15.53 2.14 4.51
N ILE A 32 -14.28 2.26 4.95
CA ILE A 32 -13.11 1.92 4.11
C ILE A 32 -13.20 0.47 3.63
N ARG A 33 -13.53 -0.48 4.52
CA ARG A 33 -13.68 -1.88 4.14
C ARG A 33 -14.88 -2.12 3.21
N ALA A 34 -15.93 -1.32 3.33
CA ALA A 34 -17.09 -1.39 2.44
C ALA A 34 -16.76 -0.87 1.04
N GLU A 35 -15.99 0.22 0.93
CA GLU A 35 -15.55 0.79 -0.36
C GLU A 35 -14.44 -0.03 -1.02
N LEU A 36 -13.53 -0.60 -0.25
CA LEU A 36 -12.49 -1.50 -0.77
C LEU A 36 -13.02 -2.89 -1.07
N SER A 37 -14.34 -3.14 -1.00
CA SER A 37 -14.93 -4.45 -1.29
C SER A 37 -15.18 -4.67 -2.79
N PRO A 38 -14.76 -5.81 -3.37
CA PRO A 38 -14.07 -6.90 -2.70
C PRO A 38 -12.62 -6.49 -2.41
N GLY A 39 -12.23 -6.63 -1.13
CA GLY A 39 -10.83 -6.51 -0.77
C GLY A 39 -10.05 -7.60 -1.48
N LEU A 40 -8.72 -7.49 -1.42
CA LEU A 40 -7.83 -8.52 -1.94
C LEU A 40 -8.31 -9.90 -1.44
N THR A 41 -8.55 -10.85 -2.36
CA THR A 41 -8.98 -12.19 -1.94
C THR A 41 -7.86 -12.87 -1.15
N ASP A 42 -8.19 -13.88 -0.35
CA ASP A 42 -7.16 -14.60 0.43
C ASP A 42 -6.06 -15.17 -0.49
N GLU A 43 -6.44 -15.63 -1.68
CA GLU A 43 -5.51 -16.13 -2.70
C GLU A 43 -4.62 -15.03 -3.28
N GLU A 44 -5.17 -13.84 -3.56
CA GLU A 44 -4.42 -12.69 -4.05
C GLU A 44 -3.45 -12.16 -2.98
N ALA A 45 -3.87 -12.14 -1.72
CA ALA A 45 -3.04 -11.75 -0.58
C ALA A 45 -1.86 -12.72 -0.40
N ILE A 46 -2.11 -14.02 -0.50
CA ILE A 46 -1.05 -15.04 -0.45
C ILE A 46 -0.08 -14.86 -1.62
N THR A 47 -0.58 -14.60 -2.83
CA THR A 47 0.25 -14.41 -4.03
C THR A 47 1.15 -13.18 -3.89
N MET A 48 0.62 -12.07 -3.38
CA MET A 48 1.43 -10.87 -3.10
C MET A 48 2.50 -11.12 -2.05
N LEU A 49 2.16 -11.88 -1.00
CA LEU A 49 3.09 -12.19 0.07
C LEU A 49 4.23 -13.09 -0.42
N ASP A 50 3.93 -14.10 -1.24
CA ASP A 50 4.93 -14.98 -1.85
C ASP A 50 5.89 -14.19 -2.77
N ALA A 51 5.35 -13.31 -3.61
CA ALA A 51 6.15 -12.43 -4.45
C ALA A 51 7.09 -11.53 -3.63
N ALA A 52 6.60 -10.94 -2.54
CA ALA A 52 7.39 -10.10 -1.64
C ALA A 52 8.52 -10.89 -0.95
N VAL A 53 8.23 -12.11 -0.49
CA VAL A 53 9.22 -13.02 0.11
C VAL A 53 10.29 -13.41 -0.91
N GLY A 54 9.90 -13.70 -2.16
CA GLY A 54 10.83 -14.01 -3.25
C GLY A 54 11.83 -12.88 -3.53
N VAL A 55 11.36 -11.64 -3.60
CA VAL A 55 12.23 -10.45 -3.76
C VAL A 55 13.17 -10.31 -2.57
N PHE A 56 12.65 -10.43 -1.35
CA PHE A 56 13.46 -10.33 -0.13
C PHE A 56 14.57 -11.40 -0.10
N ALA A 57 14.22 -12.65 -0.38
CA ALA A 57 15.18 -13.76 -0.40
C ALA A 57 16.26 -13.54 -1.46
N THR A 58 15.89 -13.07 -2.65
CA THR A 58 16.84 -12.80 -3.74
C THR A 58 17.85 -11.72 -3.35
N VAL A 59 17.37 -10.60 -2.81
CA VAL A 59 18.23 -9.52 -2.34
C VAL A 59 19.13 -9.99 -1.19
N PHE A 60 18.57 -10.74 -0.24
CA PHE A 60 19.32 -11.28 0.88
C PHE A 60 20.45 -12.22 0.44
N ILE A 61 20.16 -13.18 -0.45
CA ILE A 61 21.18 -14.09 -1.01
C ILE A 61 22.27 -13.29 -1.71
N PHE A 62 21.92 -12.31 -2.53
CA PHE A 62 22.90 -11.47 -3.21
C PHE A 62 23.80 -10.71 -2.21
N LEU A 63 23.23 -10.13 -1.15
CA LEU A 63 23.98 -9.44 -0.11
C LEU A 63 24.90 -10.38 0.66
N VAL A 64 24.44 -11.60 1.00
CA VAL A 64 25.25 -12.62 1.67
C VAL A 64 26.41 -13.07 0.78
N LEU A 65 26.16 -13.37 -0.50
CA LEU A 65 27.22 -13.72 -1.46
C LEU A 65 28.23 -12.59 -1.62
N LYS A 66 27.77 -11.34 -1.75
CA LYS A 66 28.64 -10.17 -1.81
C LYS A 66 29.51 -10.02 -0.57
N LYS A 67 29.00 -10.38 0.61
CA LYS A 67 29.75 -10.38 1.88
C LYS A 67 30.74 -11.55 1.98
N LEU A 68 30.48 -12.69 1.35
CA LEU A 68 31.40 -13.84 1.39
C LEU A 68 32.54 -13.73 0.37
N VAL A 69 32.31 -13.03 -0.74
CA VAL A 69 33.29 -12.83 -1.81
C VAL A 69 34.24 -11.65 -1.52
N ARG A 70 33.98 -10.86 -0.47
CA ARG A 70 34.79 -9.69 -0.06
C ARG A 70 35.29 -9.85 1.37
#